data_AF-A0A7J7YKF4-F1
#
_entry.id   AF-A0A7J7YKF4-F1
#
_cell.length_a   1.000
_cell.length_b   1.000
_cell.length_c   1.000
_cell.angle_alpha   90.00
_cell.angle_beta   90.00
_cell.angle_gamma   90.00
#
_symmetry.space_group_name_H-M   'P 1'
#
loop_
_entity.id
_entity.type
_entity.pdbx_description
1 polymer ?
#
loop_
_entity_poly.entity_id
_entity_poly.type
_entity_poly.pdbx_seq_one_letter_code
_entity_poly.pdbx_strand_id
1 'polypeptide(L)'
;MSAKDERAREILRGFKLNWMNLRDAETGKILWQGTEDLSVPGVEHEARVPKKILKCKAVSRELNFSSAEQMEKFRLEQKVYFKGQCLEEWFFEFGFVIPNSTNTWQSLIEAAPESQMMPASVLT
;
A
#
# COMPACT_ATOMS: atom_id res chain seq x y z
N MET A 1 -24.80 12.89 11.52
CA MET A 1 -24.01 11.91 10.75
C MET A 1 -24.49 11.99 9.32
N SER A 2 -23.60 12.19 8.35
CA SER A 2 -24.00 12.27 6.94
C SER A 2 -24.14 10.88 6.33
N ALA A 3 -24.92 10.75 5.26
CA ALA A 3 -25.01 9.51 4.47
C ALA A 3 -23.65 9.04 3.94
N LYS A 4 -22.71 9.98 3.70
CA LYS A 4 -21.34 9.66 3.29
C LYS A 4 -20.54 9.00 4.41
N ASP A 5 -20.73 9.45 5.66
CA ASP A 5 -20.04 8.87 6.82
C ASP A 5 -20.51 7.45 7.09
N GLU A 6 -21.80 7.19 6.89
CA GLU A 6 -22.38 5.85 7.03
C GLU A 6 -21.83 4.91 5.94
N ARG A 7 -21.85 5.35 4.67
CA ARG A 7 -21.29 4.58 3.55
C ARG A 7 -19.81 4.26 3.74
N ALA A 8 -19.01 5.22 4.22
CA ALA A 8 -17.59 4.99 4.49
C ALA A 8 -17.36 3.89 5.54
N ARG A 9 -18.20 3.83 6.58
CA ARG A 9 -18.12 2.77 7.60
C ARG A 9 -18.56 1.41 7.09
N GLU A 10 -19.58 1.36 6.23
CA GLU A 10 -20.00 0.11 5.59
C GLU A 10 -18.87 -0.48 4.75
N ILE A 11 -18.25 0.36 3.90
CA ILE A 11 -17.10 -0.05 3.08
C ILE A 11 -15.98 -0.57 3.98
N LEU A 12 -15.60 0.17 5.03
CA LEU A 12 -14.54 -0.26 5.94
C LEU A 12 -14.88 -1.58 6.66
N ARG A 13 -16.13 -1.79 7.09
CA ARG A 13 -16.56 -3.05 7.74
C ARG A 13 -16.48 -4.24 6.80
N GLY A 14 -16.72 -4.03 5.51
CA GLY A 14 -16.68 -5.07 4.48
C GLY A 14 -15.34 -5.20 3.75
N PHE A 15 -14.35 -4.38 4.08
CA PHE A 15 -13.05 -4.35 3.42
C PHE A 15 -12.01 -5.14 4.22
N LYS A 16 -11.17 -5.90 3.52
CA LYS A 16 -10.05 -6.61 4.12
C LYS A 16 -8.87 -6.65 3.16
N LEU A 17 -7.68 -6.28 3.63
CA LEU A 17 -6.44 -6.62 2.94
C LEU A 17 -6.05 -8.06 3.33
N ASN A 18 -6.03 -8.97 2.37
CA ASN A 18 -5.76 -10.39 2.59
C ASN A 18 -4.26 -10.68 2.66
N TRP A 19 -3.50 -10.07 1.75
CA TRP A 19 -2.05 -10.19 1.70
C TRP A 19 -1.45 -9.07 0.85
N MET A 20 -0.15 -8.85 1.04
CA MET A 20 0.66 -7.95 0.22
C MET A 20 2.02 -8.59 -0.07
N ASN A 21 2.56 -8.33 -1.27
CA ASN A 21 3.97 -8.58 -1.56
C ASN A 21 4.66 -7.39 -2.22
N LEU A 22 5.98 -7.36 -2.05
CA LEU A 22 6.89 -6.41 -2.67
C LEU A 22 7.96 -7.19 -3.43
N ARG A 23 8.16 -6.83 -4.70
CA ARG A 23 9.14 -7.43 -5.59
C ARG A 23 10.03 -6.35 -6.16
N ASP A 24 11.28 -6.72 -6.41
CA ASP A 24 12.14 -5.94 -7.27
C ASP A 24 11.52 -5.92 -8.68
N ALA A 25 11.25 -4.74 -9.23
CA ALA A 25 10.52 -4.62 -10.50
C ALA A 25 11.34 -5.06 -11.72
N GLU A 26 12.68 -5.02 -11.65
CA GLU A 26 13.56 -5.44 -12.75
C GLU A 26 13.71 -6.96 -12.78
N THR A 27 13.82 -7.59 -11.61
CA THR A 27 14.14 -9.03 -11.50
C THR A 27 12.93 -9.91 -11.15
N GLY A 28 11.82 -9.33 -10.70
CA GLY A 28 10.65 -10.05 -10.20
C GLY A 28 10.87 -10.76 -8.86
N LYS A 29 12.06 -10.62 -8.27
CA LYS A 29 12.44 -11.28 -7.01
C LYS A 29 11.60 -10.74 -5.85
N ILE A 30 11.02 -11.65 -5.07
CA ILE A 30 10.31 -11.31 -3.84
C ILE A 30 11.29 -10.71 -2.82
N LEU A 31 10.96 -9.51 -2.35
CA LEU A 31 11.69 -8.79 -1.30
C LEU A 31 10.99 -8.95 0.05
N TRP A 32 9.66 -8.88 0.06
CA TRP A 32 8.86 -8.97 1.27
C TRP A 32 7.45 -9.50 0.96
N GLN A 33 6.84 -10.18 1.92
CA GLN A 33 5.45 -10.63 1.88
C GLN A 33 4.86 -10.54 3.28
N GLY A 34 3.56 -10.25 3.36
CA GLY A 34 2.81 -10.25 4.61
C GLY A 34 1.34 -10.59 4.38
N THR A 35 0.72 -11.18 5.40
CA THR A 35 -0.70 -11.59 5.41
C THR A 35 -1.52 -10.82 6.45
N GLU A 36 -0.90 -9.87 7.13
CA GLU A 36 -1.58 -8.99 8.08
C GLU A 36 -2.46 -7.97 7.32
N ASP A 37 -3.61 -7.65 7.89
CA ASP A 37 -4.50 -6.64 7.35
C ASP A 37 -4.01 -5.23 7.74
N LEU A 38 -3.12 -4.70 6.90
CA LEU A 38 -2.55 -3.36 7.07
C LEU A 38 -3.56 -2.22 6.78
N SER A 39 -4.81 -2.52 6.44
CA SER A 39 -5.86 -1.52 6.22
C SER A 39 -6.59 -1.12 7.50
N VAL A 40 -6.40 -1.85 8.60
CA VAL A 40 -7.05 -1.60 9.89
C VAL A 40 -6.58 -0.27 10.49
N PRO A 41 -7.46 0.71 10.72
CA PRO A 41 -7.09 2.00 11.30
C PRO A 41 -6.98 1.95 12.83
N GLY A 42 -6.34 2.97 13.41
CA GLY A 42 -6.27 3.16 14.86
C GLY A 42 -5.17 2.35 15.56
N VAL A 43 -4.37 1.61 14.80
CA VAL A 43 -3.19 0.89 15.27
C VAL A 43 -1.98 1.25 14.41
N GLU A 44 -0.79 1.18 15.01
CA GLU A 44 0.46 1.29 14.27
C GLU A 44 0.90 -0.12 13.85
N HIS A 45 1.05 -0.33 12.54
CA HIS A 45 1.49 -1.61 11.99
C HIS A 45 2.99 -1.61 11.76
N GLU A 46 3.65 -2.74 11.99
CA GLU A 46 5.07 -2.93 11.71
C GLU A 46 5.30 -3.80 10.47
N ALA A 47 6.22 -3.38 9.59
CA ALA A 47 6.69 -4.20 8.47
C ALA A 47 8.23 -4.20 8.43
N ARG A 48 8.83 -5.40 8.54
CA ARG A 48 10.29 -5.58 8.48
C ARG A 48 10.73 -5.93 7.06
N VAL A 49 11.03 -4.92 6.26
CA VAL A 49 11.50 -5.06 4.88
C VAL A 49 13.04 -5.17 4.80
N PRO A 50 13.60 -5.94 3.86
CA PRO A 50 15.05 -6.09 3.77
C PRO A 50 15.68 -4.82 3.18
N LYS A 51 16.78 -4.33 3.78
CA LYS A 51 17.51 -3.10 3.38
C LYS A 51 17.84 -3.00 1.89
N LYS A 52 17.99 -4.14 1.20
CA LYS A 52 18.24 -4.21 -0.25
C LYS A 52 17.12 -3.58 -1.10
N ILE A 53 15.91 -3.42 -0.56
CA ILE A 53 14.79 -2.76 -1.25
C ILE A 53 15.12 -1.31 -1.63
N LEU A 54 15.96 -0.63 -0.83
CA LEU A 54 16.41 0.74 -1.08
C LEU A 54 17.37 0.85 -2.28
N LYS A 55 17.82 -0.28 -2.82
CA LYS A 55 18.69 -0.34 -4.01
C LYS A 55 17.89 -0.63 -5.29
N CYS A 56 16.60 -0.94 -5.18
CA CYS A 56 15.75 -1.20 -6.33
C CYS A 56 15.42 0.13 -7.00
N LYS A 57 15.56 0.21 -8.33
CA LYS A 57 15.10 1.38 -9.10
C LYS A 57 13.58 1.56 -9.03
N ALA A 58 12.87 0.43 -8.96
CA ALA A 58 11.45 0.40 -8.72
C ALA A 58 11.06 -0.89 -7.99
N VAL A 59 9.98 -0.80 -7.23
CA VAL A 59 9.37 -1.91 -6.50
C VAL A 59 7.99 -2.17 -7.09
N SER A 60 7.75 -3.40 -7.52
CA SER A 60 6.42 -3.87 -7.89
C SER A 60 5.71 -4.34 -6.62
N ARG A 61 4.54 -3.77 -6.34
CA ARG A 61 3.70 -4.15 -5.22
C ARG A 61 2.46 -4.87 -5.73
N GLU A 62 2.11 -5.98 -5.10
CA GLU A 62 0.81 -6.61 -5.26
C GLU A 62 0.05 -6.55 -3.94
N LEU A 63 -1.18 -6.03 -3.99
CA LEU A 63 -2.15 -6.06 -2.91
C LEU A 63 -3.25 -7.05 -3.29
N ASN A 64 -3.64 -7.92 -2.37
CA ASN A 64 -4.87 -8.67 -2.53
C ASN A 64 -5.85 -8.25 -1.46
N PHE A 65 -7.03 -7.83 -1.88
CA PHE A 65 -8.07 -7.34 -0.97
C PHE A 65 -9.43 -7.89 -1.37
N SER A 66 -10.30 -8.00 -0.38
CA SER A 66 -11.70 -8.31 -0.57
C SER A 66 -12.55 -7.12 -0.14
N SER A 67 -13.68 -6.92 -0.82
CA SER A 67 -14.67 -5.91 -0.46
C SER A 67 -16.07 -6.49 -0.58
N ALA A 68 -16.83 -6.45 0.51
CA ALA A 68 -18.26 -6.77 0.47
C ALA A 68 -19.04 -5.71 -0.33
N GLU A 69 -18.65 -4.44 -0.16
CA GLU A 69 -19.31 -3.29 -0.77
C GLU A 69 -18.75 -2.97 -2.17
N GLN A 70 -19.63 -2.49 -3.05
CA GLN A 70 -19.23 -1.89 -4.33
C GLN A 70 -18.53 -0.54 -4.10
N MET A 71 -17.51 -0.25 -4.91
CA MET A 71 -16.86 1.06 -4.98
C MET A 71 -16.71 1.51 -6.43
N GLU A 72 -16.98 2.79 -6.73
CA GLU A 72 -16.87 3.32 -8.09
C GLU A 72 -15.43 3.65 -8.50
N LYS A 73 -14.66 4.21 -7.56
CA LYS A 73 -13.33 4.76 -7.82
C LYS A 73 -12.39 4.50 -6.65
N PHE A 74 -12.20 3.23 -6.31
CA PHE A 74 -11.27 2.83 -5.25
C PHE A 74 -9.85 3.27 -5.61
N ARG A 75 -9.17 3.90 -4.67
CA ARG A 75 -7.85 4.51 -4.83
C ARG A 75 -7.12 4.60 -3.50
N LEU A 76 -5.81 4.75 -3.57
CA LEU A 76 -4.92 4.96 -2.42
C LEU A 76 -4.10 6.24 -2.60
N GLU A 77 -3.98 6.96 -1.50
CA GLU A 77 -3.05 8.07 -1.33
C GLU A 77 -2.10 7.66 -0.19
N GLN A 78 -0.80 7.63 -0.45
CA GLN A 78 0.19 7.16 0.51
C GLN A 78 1.28 8.20 0.69
N LYS A 79 1.62 8.48 1.95
CA LYS A 79 2.66 9.44 2.31
C LYS A 79 3.77 8.72 3.05
N VAL A 80 5.00 8.96 2.63
CA VAL A 80 6.20 8.44 3.29
C VAL A 80 6.74 9.52 4.21
N TYR A 81 6.70 9.26 5.52
CA TYR A 81 7.21 10.18 6.52
C TYR A 81 8.55 9.72 7.09
N PHE A 82 9.46 10.66 7.28
CA PHE A 82 10.67 10.47 8.08
C PHE A 82 10.77 11.57 9.12
N LYS A 83 10.80 11.20 10.41
CA LYS A 83 10.87 12.15 11.54
C LYS A 83 9.81 13.27 11.44
N GLY A 84 8.60 12.92 11.02
CA GLY A 84 7.47 13.86 10.87
C GLY A 84 7.48 14.71 9.58
N GLN A 85 8.52 14.62 8.76
CA GLN A 85 8.58 15.29 7.46
C GLN A 85 8.08 14.35 6.35
N CYS A 86 7.17 14.83 5.51
CA CYS A 86 6.69 14.09 4.35
C CYS A 86 7.75 14.17 3.25
N LEU A 87 8.27 13.02 2.83
CA LEU A 87 9.29 12.91 1.79
C LEU A 87 8.67 12.66 0.42
N GLU A 88 7.68 11.78 0.36
CA GLU A 88 7.03 11.37 -0.87
C GLU A 88 5.52 11.22 -0.67
N GLU A 89 4.77 11.51 -1.74
CA GLU A 89 3.33 11.26 -1.84
C GLU A 89 3.06 10.45 -3.11
N TRP A 90 2.36 9.34 -2.96
CA TRP A 90 2.01 8.45 -4.07
C TRP A 90 0.50 8.32 -4.21
N PHE A 91 0.05 8.26 -5.47
CA PHE A 91 -1.36 8.16 -5.84
C PHE A 91 -1.55 6.92 -6.72
N PHE A 92 -2.43 6.02 -6.30
CA PHE A 92 -2.74 4.80 -7.03
C PHE A 92 -4.25 4.68 -7.21
N GLU A 93 -4.71 4.44 -8.43
CA GLU A 93 -6.13 4.22 -8.74
C GLU A 93 -6.37 2.77 -9.15
N PHE A 94 -7.32 2.10 -8.47
CA PHE A 94 -7.81 0.78 -8.85
C PHE A 94 -9.05 0.90 -9.75
N GLY A 95 -9.97 1.80 -9.38
CA GLY A 95 -11.23 2.03 -10.10
C GLY A 95 -12.39 1.24 -9.49
N PHE A 96 -13.22 0.64 -10.34
CA PHE A 96 -14.44 -0.02 -9.92
C PHE A 96 -14.16 -1.33 -9.17
N VAL A 97 -14.82 -1.54 -8.04
CA VAL A 97 -14.76 -2.77 -7.23
C VAL A 97 -16.15 -3.40 -7.20
N ILE A 98 -16.23 -4.63 -7.72
CA ILE A 98 -17.45 -5.45 -7.71
C ILE A 98 -17.80 -5.80 -6.24
N PRO A 99 -19.07 -5.75 -5.82
CA PRO A 99 -19.45 -6.17 -4.47
C PRO A 99 -19.15 -7.66 -4.25
N ASN A 100 -18.72 -8.01 -3.03
CA ASN A 100 -18.28 -9.35 -2.63
C ASN A 100 -17.15 -9.93 -3.50
N SER A 101 -16.29 -9.08 -4.07
CA SER A 101 -15.16 -9.52 -4.88
C SER A 101 -13.88 -9.64 -4.08
N THR A 102 -12.94 -10.42 -4.61
CA THR A 102 -11.54 -10.45 -4.18
C THR A 102 -10.67 -10.12 -5.37
N ASN A 103 -9.78 -9.15 -5.21
CA ASN A 103 -9.01 -8.57 -6.30
C ASN A 103 -7.52 -8.62 -5.96
N THR A 104 -6.69 -8.84 -6.98
CA THR A 104 -5.25 -8.60 -6.90
C THR A 104 -4.94 -7.34 -7.70
N TRP A 105 -4.29 -6.38 -7.05
CA TRP A 105 -3.93 -5.09 -7.62
C TRP A 105 -2.42 -4.93 -7.61
N GLN A 106 -1.84 -4.82 -8.81
CA GLN A 106 -0.43 -4.52 -8.99
C GLN A 106 -0.21 -3.02 -9.17
N SER A 107 0.80 -2.47 -8.49
CA SER A 107 1.23 -1.09 -8.61
C SER A 107 2.76 -1.03 -8.74
N LEU A 108 3.27 -0.06 -9.48
CA LEU A 108 4.70 0.23 -9.57
C LEU A 108 5.03 1.42 -8.67
N ILE A 109 6.03 1.27 -7.81
CA ILE A 109 6.58 2.34 -6.98
C ILE A 109 7.98 2.64 -7.51
N GLU A 110 8.16 3.78 -8.15
CA GLU A 110 9.46 4.22 -8.64
C GLU A 110 10.26 4.85 -7.51
N ALA A 111 11.55 4.54 -7.44
CA ALA A 111 12.43 5.19 -6.48
C ALA A 111 12.66 6.65 -6.87
N ALA A 112 12.70 7.53 -5.87
CA ALA A 112 13.28 8.85 -6.06
C ALA A 112 14.75 8.73 -6.53
N PRO A 113 15.28 9.74 -7.23
CA PRO A 113 16.70 9.77 -7.64
C PRO A 113 17.64 9.41 -6.49
N GLU A 114 18.73 8.69 -6.76
CA GLU A 114 19.67 8.22 -5.74
C GLU A 114 20.22 9.34 -4.83
N SER A 115 20.34 10.57 -5.36
CA SER A 115 20.77 11.75 -4.61
C SER A 115 19.79 12.18 -3.51
N GLN A 116 18.54 11.73 -3.57
CA GLN A 116 17.48 12.01 -2.61
C GLN A 116 17.23 10.82 -1.66
N MET A 117 17.82 9.65 -1.95
CA MET A 117 17.66 8.44 -1.16
C MET A 117 18.51 8.49 0.11
N MET A 118 17.87 8.38 1.28
CA MET A 118 18.57 8.30 2.54
C MET A 118 19.16 6.90 2.79
N PRO A 119 20.36 6.80 3.40
CA PRO A 119 20.94 5.51 3.75
C PRO A 119 20.05 4.73 4.72
N ALA A 120 20.05 3.39 4.61
CA ALA A 120 19.30 2.52 5.51
C ALA A 120 19.58 2.77 7.00
N SER A 121 20.82 3.12 7.37
CA SER A 121 21.22 3.42 8.74
C SER A 121 20.66 4.72 9.29
N VAL A 122 20.16 5.61 8.41
CA VAL A 122 19.46 6.84 8.81
C VAL A 122 17.97 6.56 9.01
N LEU A 123 17.44 5.52 8.36
CA LEU A 123 16.03 5.10 8.39
C LEU A 123 15.69 4.12 9.53
N THR A 124 16.68 3.65 10.29
CA THR A 124 16.53 2.74 11.45
C THR A 124 16.98 3.42 12.73
#